data_AF-A0AB39BTG3-F1
#
_entry.id   AF-A0AB39BTG3-F1
#
_cell.length_a   1.000
_cell.length_b   1.000
_cell.length_c   1.000
_cell.angle_alpha   90.00
_cell.angle_beta   90.00
_cell.angle_gamma   90.00
#
_symmetry.space_group_name_H-M   'P 1'
#
loop_
_entity.id
_entity.type
_entity.pdbx_description
1 polymer ?
#
loop_
_entity_poly.entity_id
_entity_poly.type
_entity_poly.pdbx_seq_one_letter_code
_entity_poly.pdbx_strand_id
1 'polypeptide(L)'
;MDGKRGKCRLTKEEIVHLYSSGHSTSEISQQANVSARYISKVLNEMNVERRPHGSWKRKYTLNEDYFKHWSNSMAYIIGFFLADGTV
;
A
#
# COMPACT_ATOMS: atom_id res chain seq x y z
N MET A 1 -6.53 -33.27 -20.45
CA MET A 1 -6.15 -32.53 -19.23
C MET A 1 -6.89 -31.20 -19.25
N ASP A 2 -8.21 -31.24 -19.06
CA ASP A 2 -9.08 -30.09 -19.26
C ASP A 2 -9.19 -29.26 -17.99
N GLY A 3 -8.19 -28.39 -17.81
CA GLY A 3 -8.20 -27.38 -16.76
C GLY A 3 -9.18 -26.27 -17.12
N LYS A 4 -10.37 -26.29 -16.51
CA LYS A 4 -11.37 -25.20 -16.56
C LYS A 4 -10.66 -23.84 -16.37
N ARG A 5 -10.53 -23.06 -17.46
CA ARG A 5 -10.06 -21.66 -17.43
C ARG A 5 -11.10 -20.81 -16.69
N GLY A 6 -11.03 -20.81 -15.37
CA GLY A 6 -11.94 -20.06 -14.52
C GLY A 6 -11.65 -18.57 -14.57
N LYS A 7 -12.38 -17.83 -15.40
CA LYS A 7 -12.68 -16.37 -15.36
C LYS A 7 -11.54 -15.34 -15.25
N CYS A 8 -10.30 -15.74 -14.95
CA CYS A 8 -9.17 -14.83 -14.74
C CYS A 8 -8.55 -14.43 -16.08
N ARG A 9 -8.43 -13.12 -16.32
CA ARG A 9 -7.81 -12.57 -17.53
C ARG A 9 -6.28 -12.59 -17.49
N LEU A 10 -5.70 -12.66 -16.30
CA LEU A 10 -4.26 -12.62 -16.06
C LEU A 10 -3.74 -13.95 -15.53
N THR A 11 -2.49 -14.25 -15.83
CA THR A 11 -1.75 -15.40 -15.29
C THR A 11 -1.34 -15.15 -13.83
N LYS A 12 -0.94 -16.21 -13.12
CA LYS A 12 -0.50 -16.09 -11.72
C LYS A 12 0.80 -15.27 -11.63
N GLU A 13 1.73 -15.42 -12.57
CA GLU A 13 2.97 -14.65 -12.57
C GLU A 13 2.71 -13.14 -12.78
N GLU A 14 1.80 -12.78 -13.69
CA GLU A 14 1.42 -11.38 -13.91
C GLU A 14 0.83 -10.72 -12.67
N ILE A 15 0.00 -11.45 -11.90
CA ILE A 15 -0.57 -10.96 -10.63
C ILE A 15 0.56 -10.63 -9.63
N VAL A 16 1.58 -11.49 -9.53
CA VAL A 16 2.73 -11.27 -8.64
C VAL A 16 3.58 -10.09 -9.13
N HIS A 17 3.78 -9.98 -10.43
CA HIS A 17 4.53 -8.86 -11.02
C HIS A 17 3.83 -7.51 -10.74
N LEU A 18 2.51 -7.42 -10.97
CA LEU A 18 1.72 -6.22 -10.68
C LEU A 18 1.70 -5.88 -9.18
N TYR A 19 1.68 -6.90 -8.31
CA TYR A 19 1.77 -6.66 -6.87
C TYR A 19 3.16 -6.13 -6.48
N SER A 20 4.21 -6.63 -7.12
CA SER A 20 5.60 -6.19 -6.89
C SER A 20 5.86 -4.78 -7.44
N SER A 21 5.19 -4.39 -8.52
CA SER A 21 5.27 -3.03 -9.09
C SER A 21 4.55 -1.96 -8.27
N GLY A 22 3.88 -2.35 -7.17
CA GLY A 22 3.24 -1.41 -6.25
C GLY A 22 1.72 -1.32 -6.38
N HIS A 23 1.09 -2.00 -7.34
CA HIS A 23 -0.38 -1.99 -7.47
C HIS A 23 -1.06 -2.65 -6.28
N SER A 24 -2.21 -2.11 -5.90
CA SER A 24 -3.05 -2.66 -4.84
C SER A 24 -3.74 -3.94 -5.30
N THR A 25 -4.11 -4.79 -4.34
CA THR A 25 -4.89 -6.00 -4.63
C THR A 25 -6.24 -5.70 -5.26
N SER A 26 -6.81 -4.51 -5.03
CA SER A 26 -8.06 -4.06 -5.66
C SER A 26 -7.88 -3.71 -7.14
N GLU A 27 -6.82 -2.98 -7.49
CA GLU A 27 -6.51 -2.64 -8.89
C GLU A 27 -6.25 -3.91 -9.71
N ILE A 28 -5.45 -4.82 -9.15
CA ILE A 28 -5.17 -6.11 -9.78
C ILE A 28 -6.46 -6.93 -9.91
N SER A 29 -7.38 -6.84 -8.95
CA SER A 29 -8.68 -7.56 -9.00
C SER A 29 -9.56 -7.10 -10.16
N GLN A 30 -9.59 -5.79 -10.41
CA GLN A 30 -10.32 -5.20 -11.52
C GLN A 30 -9.69 -5.57 -12.86
N GLN A 31 -8.35 -5.51 -12.97
CA GLN A 31 -7.63 -5.89 -14.18
C GLN A 31 -7.78 -7.38 -14.51
N ALA A 32 -7.64 -8.25 -13.51
CA ALA A 32 -7.76 -9.70 -13.66
C ALA A 32 -9.22 -10.18 -13.78
N ASN A 33 -10.21 -9.32 -13.50
CA ASN A 33 -11.64 -9.67 -13.40
C ASN A 33 -11.91 -10.83 -12.41
N VAL A 34 -11.23 -10.78 -11.26
CA VAL A 34 -11.35 -11.77 -10.19
C VAL A 34 -11.58 -11.08 -8.85
N SER A 35 -12.09 -11.81 -7.87
CA SER A 35 -12.22 -11.27 -6.52
C SER A 35 -10.85 -10.97 -5.89
N ALA A 36 -10.76 -9.93 -5.06
CA ALA A 36 -9.56 -9.66 -4.25
C ALA A 36 -9.17 -10.85 -3.37
N ARG A 37 -10.14 -11.67 -2.94
CA ARG A 37 -9.90 -12.91 -2.19
C ARG A 37 -9.09 -13.93 -3.00
N TYR A 38 -9.36 -14.03 -4.30
CA TYR A 38 -8.60 -14.90 -5.19
C TYR A 38 -7.15 -14.43 -5.33
N ILE A 39 -6.93 -13.12 -5.49
CA ILE A 39 -5.57 -12.55 -5.55
C ILE A 39 -4.80 -12.80 -4.26
N SER A 40 -5.42 -12.56 -3.10
CA SER A 40 -4.79 -12.89 -1.81
C SER A 40 -4.42 -14.37 -1.69
N LYS A 41 -5.26 -15.27 -2.25
CA LYS A 41 -4.95 -16.70 -2.30
C LYS A 41 -3.75 -16.99 -3.20
N VAL A 42 -3.70 -16.42 -4.40
CA VAL A 42 -2.58 -16.57 -5.34
C VAL A 42 -1.28 -16.03 -4.74
N LEU A 43 -1.31 -14.87 -4.09
CA LEU A 43 -0.13 -14.30 -3.42
C LEU A 43 0.38 -15.21 -2.29
N ASN A 44 -0.52 -15.84 -1.52
CA ASN A 44 -0.14 -16.83 -0.51
C ASN A 44 0.42 -18.11 -1.14
N GLU A 45 -0.19 -18.62 -2.22
CA GLU A 45 0.31 -19.81 -2.95
C GLU A 45 1.71 -19.59 -3.51
N MET A 46 2.01 -18.37 -3.95
CA MET A 46 3.31 -17.96 -4.50
C MET A 46 4.30 -17.48 -3.41
N ASN A 47 3.93 -17.59 -2.13
CA ASN A 47 4.75 -17.21 -0.98
C ASN A 47 5.29 -15.77 -1.04
N VAL A 48 4.48 -14.84 -1.54
CA VAL A 48 4.85 -13.43 -1.66
C VAL A 48 4.68 -12.73 -0.30
N GLU A 49 5.72 -12.02 0.14
CA GLU A 49 5.65 -11.24 1.37
C GLU A 49 4.60 -10.11 1.25
N ARG A 50 3.70 -10.03 2.22
CA ARG A 50 2.66 -9.01 2.22
C ARG A 50 3.20 -7.70 2.78
N ARG A 51 2.75 -6.60 2.19
CA ARG A 51 3.05 -5.26 2.68
C ARG A 51 2.55 -5.08 4.13
N PRO A 52 3.27 -4.33 4.97
CA PRO A 52 2.84 -4.08 6.34
C PRO A 52 1.48 -3.38 6.37
N HIS A 53 0.69 -3.70 7.41
CA HIS A 53 -0.65 -3.15 7.58
C HIS A 53 -0.61 -1.61 7.58
N GLY A 54 -1.46 -0.98 6.78
CA GLY A 54 -1.52 0.49 6.69
C GLY A 54 -0.48 1.15 5.77
N SER A 55 0.46 0.41 5.18
CA SER A 55 1.42 0.94 4.19
C SER A 55 0.74 1.65 3.01
N TRP A 56 -0.41 1.14 2.55
CA TRP A 56 -1.17 1.74 1.45
C TRP A 56 -1.77 3.12 1.80
N LYS A 57 -2.00 3.41 3.09
CA LYS A 57 -2.56 4.71 3.54
C LYS A 57 -1.49 5.79 3.67
N ARG A 58 -0.20 5.44 3.69
CA ARG A 58 0.90 6.40 3.80
C ARG A 58 1.19 7.01 2.43
N LYS A 59 0.54 8.15 2.13
CA LYS A 59 0.84 8.97 0.94
C LYS A 59 2.14 9.78 1.09
N TYR A 60 2.53 10.09 2.32
CA TYR A 60 3.73 10.85 2.64
C TYR A 60 4.61 10.05 3.59
N THR A 61 5.91 9.97 3.29
CA THR A 61 6.93 9.55 4.24
C THR A 61 7.07 10.64 5.29
N LEU A 62 6.30 10.53 6.38
CA LEU A 62 6.49 11.41 7.52
C LEU A 62 7.84 11.12 8.14
N ASN A 63 8.66 12.15 8.33
CA ASN A 63 9.86 12.04 9.13
C ASN A 63 9.44 11.88 10.59
N GLU A 64 9.29 10.63 11.05
CA GLU A 64 8.93 10.29 12.42
C GLU A 64 9.97 10.79 13.44
N ASP A 65 11.17 11.18 12.98
CA ASP A 65 12.24 11.76 13.81
C ASP A 65 12.21 13.29 13.85
N TYR A 66 11.34 13.96 13.08
CA TYR A 66 11.24 15.42 13.05
C TYR A 66 10.95 16.00 14.43
N PHE A 67 10.10 15.32 15.21
CA PHE A 67 9.77 15.71 16.59
C PHE A 67 10.75 15.21 17.64
N LYS A 68 11.73 14.37 17.28
CA LYS A 68 12.70 13.82 18.23
C LYS A 68 13.88 14.74 18.48
N HIS A 69 14.18 15.64 17.54
CA HIS A 69 15.27 16.59 17.65
C HIS A 69 14.75 18.02 17.65
N TRP A 70 15.12 18.78 18.68
CA TRP A 70 14.81 20.21 18.77
C TRP A 70 15.65 20.98 17.74
N SER A 71 15.05 21.26 16.58
CA SER A 71 15.62 22.14 15.55
C SER A 71 14.97 23.53 15.60
N ASN A 72 15.71 24.56 15.18
CA ASN A 72 15.20 25.94 15.14
C ASN A 72 13.96 26.06 14.24
N SER A 73 13.94 25.34 13.12
CA SER A 73 12.77 25.20 12.24
C SER A 73 11.56 24.57 12.93
N MET A 74 11.76 23.61 13.83
CA MET A 74 10.67 23.02 14.60
C MET A 74 10.10 24.01 15.63
N ALA A 75 10.96 24.76 16.31
CA ALA A 75 10.52 25.80 17.25
C ALA A 75 9.68 26.88 16.54
N TYR A 76 10.06 27.26 15.31
CA TYR A 76 9.28 28.16 14.48
C TYR A 76 7.89 27.60 14.13
N ILE A 77 7.80 26.33 13.71
CA ILE A 77 6.51 25.69 13.39
C ILE A 77 5.61 25.60 14.65
N ILE A 78 6.17 25.28 15.82
CA ILE A 78 5.42 25.28 17.09
C ILE A 78 4.93 26.70 17.43
N GLY A 79 5.78 27.71 17.26
CA GLY A 79 5.42 29.11 17.44
C GLY A 79 4.30 29.56 16.50
N PHE A 80 4.32 29.08 15.25
CA PHE A 80 3.26 29.32 14.27
C PHE A 80 1.92 28.70 14.69
N PHE A 81 1.91 27.44 15.15
CA PHE A 81 0.69 26.80 15.68
C PHE A 81 0.14 27.47 16.94
N LEU A 82 1.01 27.94 17.84
CA LEU A 82 0.61 28.69 19.03
C LEU A 82 0.03 30.07 18.69
N ALA A 83 0.56 30.73 17.65
CA ALA A 83 0.10 32.05 17.22
C ALA A 83 -1.24 32.00 16.45
N ASP A 84 -1.51 30.91 15.73
CA ASP A 84 -2.75 30.69 14.98
C ASP A 84 -3.85 29.98 15.80
N GLY A 85 -3.54 29.63 17.06
CA GLY A 85 -4.48 29.06 18.01
C GLY A 85 -5.56 30.07 18.43
N THR A 86 -6.73 29.99 17.79
CA THR A 86 -7.96 30.58 18.32
C THR A 86 -8.40 29.81 19.57
N VAL A 87 -8.71 30.50 20.67
CA VAL A 87 -9.36 29.96 21.89
C VAL A 87 -10.83 29.65 21.62
#